data_AF-A0A7V8DN89-F1
#
_entry.id   AF-A0A7V8DN89-F1
#
_cell.length_a   1.000
_cell.length_b   1.000
_cell.length_c   1.000
_cell.angle_alpha   90.00
_cell.angle_beta   90.00
_cell.angle_gamma   90.00
#
_symmetry.space_group_name_H-M   'P 1'
#
loop_
_entity.id
_entity.type
_entity.pdbx_description
1 polymer ?
#
loop_
_entity_poly.entity_id
_entity_poly.type
_entity_poly.pdbx_seq_one_letter_code
_entity_poly.pdbx_strand_id
1 'polypeptide(L)'
;MTKATFSSKGQIVIPKELRDEKGIVAGVIADAVNHPEGILLRIETTRNKHPISELFGIMDKYKLNRSVSVEEMNEAISEAVVERYERSRK
;
A
#
# COMPACT_ATOMS: atom_id res chain seq x y z
N MET A 1 -18.57 -2.45 -21.77
CA MET A 1 -19.37 -3.09 -20.70
C MET A 1 -19.44 -4.58 -21.02
N THR A 2 -18.82 -5.43 -20.21
CA THR A 2 -18.75 -6.87 -20.48
C THR A 2 -19.73 -7.59 -19.56
N LYS A 3 -20.60 -8.44 -20.11
CA LYS A 3 -21.59 -9.20 -19.34
C LYS A 3 -21.05 -10.59 -18.99
N ALA A 4 -21.29 -11.05 -17.78
CA ALA A 4 -20.99 -12.40 -17.34
C ALA A 4 -22.21 -13.00 -16.64
N THR A 5 -22.40 -14.31 -16.79
CA THR A 5 -23.54 -15.05 -16.25
C THR A 5 -23.09 -15.91 -15.08
N PHE A 6 -23.92 -15.99 -14.04
CA PHE A 6 -23.71 -16.94 -12.96
C PHE A 6 -23.94 -18.36 -13.44
N SER A 7 -23.00 -19.25 -13.12
CA SER A 7 -23.21 -20.68 -13.26
C SER A 7 -24.25 -21.17 -12.24
N SER A 8 -24.75 -22.40 -12.43
CA SER A 8 -25.66 -23.06 -11.48
C SER A 8 -25.10 -23.23 -10.07
N LYS A 9 -23.77 -23.17 -9.92
CA LYS A 9 -23.07 -23.25 -8.63
C LYS A 9 -22.78 -21.87 -8.02
N GLY A 10 -23.28 -20.79 -8.61
CA GLY A 10 -23.04 -19.42 -8.13
C GLY A 10 -21.67 -18.85 -8.48
N GLN A 11 -20.89 -19.51 -9.34
CA GLN A 11 -19.61 -18.99 -9.82
C GLN A 11 -19.83 -18.00 -10.97
N ILE A 12 -19.05 -16.92 -11.00
CA ILE A 12 -19.00 -15.96 -12.11
C ILE A 12 -17.60 -15.97 -12.72
N VAL A 13 -17.53 -15.97 -14.05
CA VAL A 13 -16.25 -15.92 -14.77
C VAL A 13 -15.92 -14.48 -15.11
N ILE A 14 -14.77 -13.99 -14.64
CA ILE A 14 -14.26 -12.66 -15.00
C ILE A 14 -13.64 -12.74 -16.42
N PRO A 15 -14.10 -11.94 -17.38
CA PRO A 15 -13.54 -11.87 -18.73
C PRO A 15 -12.02 -11.66 -18.73
N LYS A 16 -11.33 -12.22 -19.73
CA LYS A 16 -9.86 -12.19 -19.83
C LYS A 16 -9.31 -10.75 -19.78
N GLU A 17 -9.90 -9.85 -20.57
CA GLU A 17 -9.50 -8.44 -20.66
C GLU A 17 -9.44 -7.76 -19.27
N LEU A 18 -10.48 -7.95 -18.45
CA LEU A 18 -10.54 -7.39 -17.10
C LEU A 18 -9.55 -8.06 -16.13
N ARG A 19 -9.27 -9.35 -16.31
CA ARG A 19 -8.25 -10.04 -15.50
C ARG A 19 -6.85 -9.51 -15.81
N ASP A 20 -6.53 -9.36 -17.09
CA ASP A 20 -5.21 -8.89 -17.54
C ASP A 20 -4.98 -7.44 -17.10
N GLU A 21 -5.97 -6.55 -17.26
CA GLU A 21 -5.91 -5.15 -16.79
C GLU A 21 -5.72 -5.01 -15.27
N LYS A 22 -6.26 -5.95 -14.50
CA LYS A 22 -6.20 -5.95 -13.02
C LYS A 22 -5.12 -6.88 -12.46
N GLY A 23 -4.33 -7.52 -13.31
CA GLY A 23 -3.27 -8.47 -12.89
C GLY A 23 -3.80 -9.68 -12.12
N ILE A 24 -5.04 -10.10 -12.36
CA ILE A 24 -5.66 -11.24 -11.65
C ILE A 24 -5.21 -12.55 -12.30
N VAL A 25 -4.35 -13.28 -11.59
CA VAL A 25 -3.86 -14.60 -12.01
C VAL A 25 -4.67 -15.74 -11.39
N ALA A 26 -4.54 -16.95 -11.94
CA ALA A 26 -5.18 -18.13 -11.38
C ALA A 26 -4.65 -18.41 -9.96
N GLY A 27 -5.55 -18.81 -9.05
CA GLY A 27 -5.20 -19.11 -7.65
C GLY A 27 -5.22 -17.91 -6.70
N VAL A 28 -5.51 -16.70 -7.19
CA VAL A 28 -5.70 -15.52 -6.35
C VAL A 28 -7.00 -15.64 -5.54
N ILE A 29 -6.92 -15.32 -4.26
CA ILE A 29 -8.06 -15.28 -3.33
C ILE A 29 -8.69 -13.88 -3.41
N ALA A 30 -10.01 -13.82 -3.33
CA ALA A 30 -10.75 -12.57 -3.31
C ALA A 30 -11.89 -12.63 -2.29
N ASP A 31 -12.06 -11.55 -1.54
CA ASP A 31 -13.20 -11.39 -0.64
C ASP A 31 -14.40 -10.87 -1.43
N ALA A 32 -15.54 -11.55 -1.28
CA ALA A 32 -16.81 -11.04 -1.75
C ALA A 32 -17.46 -10.22 -0.63
N VAL A 33 -17.56 -8.90 -0.83
CA VAL A 33 -18.18 -8.00 0.15
C VAL A 33 -19.45 -7.36 -0.42
N ASN A 34 -20.44 -7.18 0.46
CA ASN A 34 -21.66 -6.49 0.10
C ASN A 34 -21.36 -5.00 -0.14
N HIS A 35 -21.82 -4.46 -1.26
CA HIS A 35 -21.62 -3.07 -1.68
C HIS A 35 -23.00 -2.47 -2.05
N PRO A 36 -23.24 -1.16 -1.86
CA PRO A 36 -24.55 -0.55 -2.15
C PRO A 36 -25.08 -0.81 -3.58
N GLU A 37 -24.17 -1.00 -4.53
CA GLU A 37 -24.50 -1.24 -5.95
C GLU A 37 -24.37 -2.72 -6.37
N GLY A 38 -24.11 -3.65 -5.44
CA GLY A 38 -23.99 -5.07 -5.73
C GLY A 38 -22.91 -5.77 -4.92
N ILE A 39 -22.15 -6.66 -5.58
CA ILE A 39 -21.07 -7.42 -4.94
C ILE A 39 -19.73 -6.83 -5.40
N LEU A 40 -18.91 -6.41 -4.45
CA LEU A 40 -17.53 -6.00 -4.73
C LEU A 40 -16.59 -7.19 -4.45
N LEU A 41 -15.78 -7.54 -5.44
CA LEU A 41 -14.71 -8.53 -5.29
C LEU A 41 -13.42 -7.79 -4.93
N ARG A 42 -13.01 -7.88 -3.68
CA ARG A 42 -11.73 -7.35 -3.21
C ARG A 42 -10.67 -8.42 -3.40
N ILE A 43 -9.82 -8.23 -4.41
CA ILE A 43 -8.69 -9.10 -4.66
C ILE A 43 -7.72 -9.00 -3.49
N GLU A 44 -7.40 -10.11 -2.84
CA GLU A 44 -6.27 -10.16 -1.91
C GLU A 44 -5.00 -10.04 -2.76
N THR A 45 -4.59 -8.81 -3.02
CA THR A 45 -3.19 -8.58 -3.41
C THR A 45 -2.40 -9.13 -2.25
N THR A 46 -1.66 -10.22 -2.47
CA THR A 46 -0.63 -10.65 -1.52
C THR A 46 0.15 -9.40 -1.23
N ARG A 47 -0.01 -8.82 -0.02
CA ARG A 47 0.68 -7.59 0.41
C ARG A 47 2.04 -7.65 -0.23
N ASN A 48 2.34 -6.73 -1.15
CA ASN A 48 3.57 -6.79 -1.92
C ASN A 48 4.67 -7.07 -0.90
N LYS A 49 5.16 -8.32 -0.90
CA LYS A 49 6.32 -8.69 -0.13
C LYS A 49 7.45 -8.14 -0.97
N HIS A 50 7.53 -6.81 -1.04
CA HIS A 50 8.70 -6.14 -1.55
C HIS A 50 9.84 -6.75 -0.75
N PRO A 51 10.73 -7.52 -1.39
CA PRO A 51 11.83 -8.14 -0.67
C PRO A 51 12.59 -7.02 0.03
N ILE A 52 13.05 -7.26 1.26
CA ILE A 52 13.77 -6.25 2.05
C ILE A 52 14.97 -5.69 1.25
N SER A 53 15.51 -6.46 0.30
CA SER A 53 16.50 -6.03 -0.70
C SER A 53 16.11 -4.76 -1.47
N GLU A 54 14.82 -4.56 -1.79
CA GLU A 54 14.31 -3.37 -2.47
C GLU A 54 14.30 -2.12 -1.58
N LEU A 55 14.42 -2.29 -0.25
CA LEU A 55 14.53 -1.17 0.69
C LEU A 55 15.98 -0.68 0.87
N PHE A 56 16.98 -1.45 0.42
CA PHE A 56 18.38 -1.03 0.53
C PHE A 56 18.64 0.22 -0.32
N GLY A 57 19.31 1.21 0.29
CA GLY A 57 19.68 2.45 -0.37
C GLY A 57 18.62 3.57 -0.33
N ILE A 58 17.35 3.27 0.03
CA ILE A 58 16.30 4.30 0.15
C ILE A 58 16.68 5.37 1.19
N MET A 59 17.40 4.96 2.24
CA MET A 59 17.84 5.85 3.32
C MET A 59 19.24 6.44 3.10
N ASP A 60 19.91 6.20 1.97
CA ASP A 60 21.30 6.67 1.78
C ASP A 60 21.41 8.19 1.84
N LYS A 61 20.39 8.93 1.40
CA LYS A 61 20.33 10.39 1.50
C LYS A 61 20.16 10.93 2.93
N TYR A 62 19.71 10.08 3.85
CA TYR A 62 19.55 10.41 5.28
C TYR A 62 20.68 9.83 6.13
N LYS A 63 21.63 9.14 5.50
CA LYS A 63 22.75 8.51 6.17
C LYS A 63 23.69 9.62 6.64
N LEU A 64 23.81 9.75 7.95
CA LEU A 64 24.76 10.69 8.54
C LEU A 64 26.18 10.14 8.33
N ASN A 65 27.11 11.02 7.97
CA ASN A 65 28.54 10.67 7.82
C ASN A 65 29.20 10.31 9.16
N ARG A 66 28.49 10.52 10.28
CA ARG A 66 28.90 10.16 11.64
C ARG A 66 27.70 9.70 12.44
N SER A 67 27.93 8.85 13.43
CA SER A 67 26.97 8.61 14.51
C SER A 67 26.81 9.88 15.35
N VAL A 68 25.57 10.20 15.72
CA VAL A 68 25.24 11.31 16.64
C VAL A 68 24.99 10.77 18.04
N SER A 69 25.27 11.59 19.05
CA SER A 69 24.95 11.24 20.45
C SER A 69 23.44 11.39 20.71
N VAL A 70 22.98 10.82 21.83
CA VAL A 70 21.59 10.94 22.26
C VAL A 70 21.25 12.40 22.60
N GLU A 71 22.21 13.13 23.15
CA GLU A 71 22.09 14.54 23.49
C GLU A 71 21.91 15.41 22.23
N GLU A 72 22.75 15.19 21.21
CA GLU A 72 22.63 15.87 19.91
C GLU A 72 21.27 15.59 19.24
N MET A 73 20.76 14.36 19.39
CA MET A 73 19.44 13.99 18.87
C MET A 73 18.31 14.71 19.60
N ASN A 74 18.38 14.77 20.94
CA ASN A 74 17.37 15.45 21.76
C ASN A 74 17.31 16.95 21.49
N GLU A 75 18.48 17.58 21.26
CA GLU A 75 18.58 18.98 20.88
C GLU A 75 17.88 19.23 19.53
N ALA A 76 18.21 18.43 18.50
CA ALA A 76 17.59 18.54 17.18
C ALA A 76 16.05 18.33 17.21
N ILE A 77 15.56 17.41 18.05
CA ILE A 77 14.11 17.21 18.25
C ILE A 77 13.48 18.47 18.86
N SER A 78 14.13 19.06 19.86
CA SER A 78 13.63 20.25 20.55
C SER A 78 13.53 21.45 19.61
N GLU A 79 14.56 21.69 18.79
CA GLU A 79 14.56 22.73 17.76
C GLU A 79 13.42 22.53 16.75
N ALA A 80 13.26 21.30 16.21
CA ALA A 80 12.22 20.98 15.24
C ALA A 80 10.80 21.20 15.79
N VAL A 81 10.58 20.93 17.08
CA VAL A 81 9.31 21.18 17.77
C VAL A 81 9.00 22.68 17.82
N VAL A 82 9.99 23.50 18.19
CA VAL A 82 9.85 24.97 18.23
C VAL A 82 9.56 25.52 16.83
N GLU A 83 10.34 25.13 15.81
CA GLU A 83 10.11 25.57 14.42
C GLU A 83 8.72 25.20 13.90
N ARG A 84 8.23 24.01 14.24
CA ARG A 84 6.89 23.57 13.86
C ARG A 84 5.81 24.43 14.52
N TYR A 85 5.98 24.76 15.80
CA TYR A 85 5.06 25.61 16.54
C TYR A 85 5.02 27.02 15.94
N GLU A 86 6.18 27.64 15.68
CA GLU A 86 6.27 28.97 15.06
C GLU A 86 5.64 29.00 13.66
N ARG A 87 5.87 27.96 12.83
CA ARG A 87 5.20 27.83 11.52
C ARG A 87 3.69 27.73 11.62
N SER A 88 3.15 27.10 12.67
CA SER A 88 1.71 26.94 12.86
C SER A 88 1.00 28.21 13.34
N ARG A 89 1.77 29.21 13.80
CA ARG A 89 1.26 30.49 14.30
C ARG A 89 1.32 31.62 13.26
N LYS A 90 1.93 31.38 12.11
CA LYS A 90 1.93 32.25 10.93
C LYS A 90 0.75 31.91 10.03
#